data_AF-J0QQT8-F1
#
_entry.id   AF-J0QQT8-F1
#
_cell.length_a   1.000
_cell.length_b   1.000
_cell.length_c   1.000
_cell.angle_alpha   90.00
_cell.angle_beta   90.00
_cell.angle_gamma   90.00
#
_symmetry.space_group_name_H-M   'P 1'
#
loop_
_entity.id
_entity.type
_entity.pdbx_description
1 polymer ?
#
loop_
_entity_poly.entity_id
_entity_poly.type
_entity_poly.pdbx_seq_one_letter_code
_entity_poly.pdbx_strand_id
1 'polypeptide(L)' 'MSQLQSQHKLNGGQKPIIYNICNFAKPLKGDAALLSLDDVRTLFHEFGHALHGLLSDVTWPSVAGTSVSRDFIELPS' A
#
# COMPACT_ATOMS: atom_id res chain seq x y z
N MET A 1 -0.38 -5.46 1.17
CA MET A 1 0.36 -4.57 0.24
C MET A 1 1.72 -5.15 -0.16
N SER A 2 2.15 -4.94 -1.39
CA SER A 2 3.51 -5.25 -1.84
C SER A 2 4.08 -4.08 -2.66
N GLN A 3 5.40 -3.89 -2.61
CA GLN A 3 6.10 -2.81 -3.29
C GLN A 3 7.01 -3.37 -4.38
N LEU A 4 7.02 -2.73 -5.55
CA LEU A 4 7.99 -3.02 -6.62
C LEU A 4 9.30 -2.26 -6.39
N GLN A 5 9.22 -1.12 -5.70
CA GLN A 5 10.34 -0.23 -5.47
C GLN A 5 10.15 0.49 -4.13
N SER A 6 11.14 0.43 -3.24
CA SER A 6 11.10 1.13 -1.95
C SER A 6 11.58 2.58 -2.06
N GLN A 7 11.08 3.45 -1.19
CA GLN A 7 11.57 4.82 -1.04
C GLN A 7 12.93 4.82 -0.32
N HIS A 8 13.86 5.67 -0.74
CA HIS A 8 15.04 6.02 0.05
C HIS A 8 15.74 7.28 -0.48
N LYS A 9 16.67 7.86 0.27
CA LYS A 9 17.53 8.99 -0.17
C LYS A 9 18.94 8.60 -0.62
N LEU A 10 19.33 7.33 -0.48
CA LEU A 10 20.67 6.85 -0.91
C LEU A 10 20.92 7.02 -2.42
N ASN A 11 22.15 7.38 -2.81
CA ASN A 11 22.64 7.46 -4.20
C ASN A 11 21.75 8.27 -5.17
N GLY A 12 21.29 9.45 -4.73
CA GLY A 12 20.38 10.29 -5.54
C GLY A 12 18.89 10.02 -5.27
N GLY A 13 18.59 9.04 -4.42
CA GLY A 13 17.26 8.73 -3.94
C GLY A 13 16.39 7.94 -4.92
N GLN A 14 15.29 7.43 -4.41
CA GLN A 14 14.35 6.58 -5.13
C GLN A 14 12.93 6.84 -4.66
N LYS A 15 11.99 7.00 -5.61
CA LYS A 15 10.56 7.14 -5.31
C LYS A 15 9.92 5.77 -5.11
N PRO A 16 8.96 5.62 -4.19
CA PRO A 16 8.28 4.33 -4.00
C PRO A 16 7.36 3.99 -5.18
N ILE A 17 7.27 2.71 -5.53
CA ILE A 17 6.28 2.15 -6.45
C ILE A 17 5.53 1.04 -5.71
N ILE A 18 4.27 1.32 -5.39
CA ILE A 18 3.43 0.48 -4.53
C ILE A 18 2.21 0.04 -5.30
N TYR A 19 1.76 -1.20 -5.03
CA TYR A 19 0.54 -1.74 -5.62
C TYR A 19 -0.32 -2.42 -4.55
N ASN A 20 -1.63 -2.19 -4.69
CA ASN A 20 -2.65 -2.87 -3.91
C ASN A 20 -3.34 -3.88 -4.82
N ILE A 21 -3.44 -5.12 -4.33
CA ILE A 21 -4.16 -6.19 -5.02
C ILE A 21 -5.41 -6.47 -4.20
N CYS A 22 -6.57 -6.22 -4.80
CA CYS A 22 -7.86 -6.47 -4.19
C CYS A 22 -8.67 -7.44 -5.07
N ASN A 23 -9.43 -8.33 -4.44
CA ASN A 23 -10.23 -9.35 -5.12
C ASN A 23 -11.73 -8.99 -5.10
N PHE A 24 -12.08 -7.78 -5.55
CA PHE A 24 -13.47 -7.35 -5.63
C PHE A 24 -14.23 -8.07 -6.76
N ALA A 25 -15.53 -8.23 -6.59
CA ALA A 25 -16.38 -8.82 -7.62
C ALA A 25 -16.36 -7.97 -8.90
N LYS A 26 -16.06 -8.61 -10.03
CA LYS A 26 -16.08 -7.94 -11.33
C LYS A 26 -17.54 -7.66 -11.73
N PRO A 27 -17.91 -6.41 -12.11
CA PRO A 27 -19.27 -6.12 -12.53
C PRO A 27 -19.59 -6.76 -13.89
N LEU A 28 -20.88 -6.91 -14.17
CA LEU A 28 -21.35 -7.26 -15.51
C LEU A 28 -21.01 -6.13 -16.50
N LYS A 29 -20.98 -6.48 -17.79
CA LYS A 29 -20.65 -5.51 -18.84
C LYS A 29 -21.70 -4.40 -18.89
N GLY A 30 -21.28 -3.16 -18.63
CA GLY A 30 -22.15 -1.98 -18.64
C GLY A 30 -22.58 -1.52 -17.24
N ASP A 31 -22.36 -2.34 -16.21
CA ASP A 31 -22.74 -2.03 -14.83
C ASP A 31 -21.59 -1.41 -14.05
N ALA A 32 -21.92 -0.67 -12.98
CA ALA A 32 -20.94 -0.13 -12.05
C ALA A 32 -20.33 -1.21 -11.15
N ALA A 33 -19.05 -1.08 -10.81
CA ALA A 33 -18.39 -1.89 -9.78
C ALA A 33 -18.82 -1.40 -8.38
N LEU A 34 -19.94 -1.94 -7.87
CA LEU A 34 -20.38 -1.66 -6.51
C LEU A 34 -19.56 -2.48 -5.52
N LEU A 35 -19.18 -1.85 -4.40
CA LEU A 35 -18.43 -2.48 -3.31
C LEU A 35 -19.37 -2.74 -2.14
N SER A 36 -19.20 -3.90 -1.49
CA SER A 36 -19.76 -4.10 -0.16
C SER A 36 -19.04 -3.22 0.87
N LEU A 37 -19.62 -3.07 2.06
CA LEU A 37 -18.95 -2.32 3.13
C LEU A 37 -17.64 -2.99 3.55
N ASP A 38 -17.58 -4.32 3.51
CA ASP A 38 -16.35 -5.08 3.80
C ASP A 38 -15.29 -4.84 2.72
N ASP A 39 -15.68 -4.81 1.43
CA ASP A 39 -14.76 -4.47 0.34
C ASP A 39 -14.18 -3.06 0.49
N VAL A 40 -15.02 -2.09 0.87
CA VAL A 40 -14.56 -0.72 1.17
C VAL A 40 -13.57 -0.73 2.32
N ARG A 41 -13.86 -1.47 3.40
CA ARG A 41 -12.93 -1.60 4.52
C ARG A 41 -11.60 -2.21 4.08
N THR A 42 -11.61 -3.27 3.27
CA THR A 42 -10.40 -3.85 2.69
C THR A 42 -9.65 -2.86 1.81
N LEU A 43 -10.35 -2.06 1.00
CA LEU A 43 -9.72 -1.04 0.17
C LEU A 43 -8.95 -0.03 1.02
N PHE A 44 -9.57 0.49 2.08
CA PHE A 44 -8.93 1.45 2.99
C PHE A 44 -7.77 0.81 3.74
N HIS A 45 -7.94 -0.42 4.23
CA HIS A 45 -6.88 -1.19 4.89
C HIS A 45 -5.62 -1.30 4.02
N GLU A 46 -5.77 -1.74 2.77
CA GLU A 46 -4.63 -1.84 1.86
C GLU A 46 -4.09 -0.45 1.46
N PHE A 47 -4.95 0.56 1.41
CA PHE A 47 -4.53 1.93 1.10
C PHE A 47 -3.75 2.58 2.26
N GLY A 48 -4.04 2.24 3.52
CA GLY A 48 -3.25 2.66 4.67
C GLY A 48 -1.82 2.13 4.60
N HIS A 49 -1.64 0.86 4.23
CA HIS A 49 -0.32 0.31 3.90
C HIS A 49 0.34 1.06 2.74
N ALA A 50 -0.42 1.40 1.69
CA ALA A 50 0.12 2.17 0.58
C ALA A 50 0.61 3.56 1.01
N LEU A 51 -0.14 4.26 1.86
CA LEU A 51 0.27 5.53 2.44
C LEU A 51 1.52 5.38 3.31
N HIS A 52 1.61 4.33 4.11
CA HIS A 52 2.79 4.06 4.93
C HIS A 52 4.07 3.94 4.08
N GLY A 53 3.97 3.31 2.91
CA GLY A 53 5.07 3.26 1.94
C GLY A 53 5.29 4.57 1.17
N LEU A 54 4.22 5.20 0.66
CA LEU A 54 4.27 6.42 -0.16
C LEU A 54 4.84 7.61 0.61
N LEU A 55 4.53 7.71 1.90
CA LEU A 55 4.94 8.78 2.79
C LEU A 55 6.26 8.47 3.52
N SER A 56 6.90 7.34 3.21
CA SER A 56 8.22 7.04 3.77
C SER A 56 9.23 8.10 3.33
N ASP A 57 10.05 8.56 4.28
CA ASP A 57 11.05 9.59 4.03
C ASP A 57 12.39 9.28 4.71
N VAL A 58 13.00 8.16 4.33
CA VAL A 58 14.19 7.62 5.00
C VAL A 58 15.44 7.64 4.12
N THR A 59 16.62 7.58 4.75
CA THR A 59 17.90 7.50 4.02
C THR A 59 18.18 6.10 3.50
N TRP A 60 17.93 5.08 4.33
CA TRP A 60 18.35 3.71 4.07
C TRP A 60 17.17 2.83 3.62
N PRO A 61 17.30 2.05 2.53
CA PRO A 61 16.23 1.20 2.03
C PRO A 61 15.75 0.14 3.04
N SER A 62 16.62 -0.29 3.97
CA SER A 62 16.32 -1.33 4.96
C SER A 62 15.24 -0.93 5.98
N VAL A 63 14.99 0.37 6.14
CA VAL A 63 14.00 0.91 7.09
C VAL A 63 12.89 1.70 6.39
N ALA A 64 12.74 1.50 5.08
CA ALA A 64 11.76 2.21 4.27
C ALA A 64 10.35 1.60 4.34
N GLY A 65 9.35 2.47 4.28
CA GLY A 65 7.93 2.11 4.23
C GLY A 65 7.53 1.13 5.33
N THR A 66 6.96 0.00 4.93
CA THR A 66 6.46 -1.04 5.83
C THR A 66 7.54 -1.98 6.38
N SER A 67 8.82 -1.64 6.25
CA SER A 67 9.94 -2.35 6.91
C SER A 67 10.00 -2.04 8.42
N VAL A 68 8.94 -2.44 9.12
CA VAL A 68 8.73 -2.25 10.56
C VAL A 68 8.47 -3.60 11.24
N SER A 69 8.35 -3.60 12.57
CA SER A 69 7.94 -4.82 13.29
C SER A 69 6.55 -5.29 12.84
N ARG A 70 6.34 -6.62 12.82
CA ARG A 70 5.07 -7.22 12.36
C ARG A 70 3.87 -6.85 13.22
N ASP A 71 4.09 -6.56 14.50
CA ASP A 71 3.03 -6.09 15.41
C ASP A 71 2.67 -4.61 15.20
N PHE A 72 3.49 -3.86 14.46
CA PHE A 72 3.25 -2.46 14.13
C PHE A 72 2.75 -2.26 12.70
N ILE A 73 3.03 -3.20 11.78
CA ILE A 73 2.74 -3.03 10.35
C ILE A 73 1.25 -2.81 10.07
N GLU A 74 0.35 -3.39 10.87
CA GLU A 74 -1.10 -3.25 10.73
C GLU A 74 -1.70 -2.05 11.46
N LEU A 75 -0.89 -1.23 12.13
CA LEU A 75 -1.41 -0.01 12.77
C LEU A 75 -1.77 1.07 11.72
N PRO A 76 -0.96 1.30 10.66
CA PRO A 76 -1.28 2.30 9.64
C PRO A 76 -2.29 1.84 8.57
N SER A 77 -2.71 0.57 8.57
CA SER A 77 -3.59 0.01 7.55
C SER A 77 -5.06 0.39 7.71
#